data_AF-A0A2E5I405-F1
#
_entry.id   AF-A0A2E5I405-F1
#
_cell.length_a   1.000
_cell.length_b   1.000
_cell.length_c   1.000
_cell.angle_alpha   90.00
_cell.angle_beta   90.00
_cell.angle_gamma   90.00
#
_symmetry.space_group_name_H-M   'P 1'
#
loop_
_entity.id
_entity.type
_entity.pdbx_description
1 polymer ?
#
loop_
_entity_poly.entity_id
_entity_poly.type
_entity_poly.pdbx_seq_one_letter_code
_entity_poly.pdbx_strand_id
1 'polypeptide(L)'
;MSITGASRAVAHGEWLLGENDWTPNYPLDHGMTSKMLGTATYDLASGSFTEFEVVAIGERFGKTENNSRRNAPESSHVGFLFTVSGGGPSERIAPAFVDIYDADWIISPANNTP
;
A
#
# COMPACT_ATOMS: atom_id res chain seq x y z
N MET A 1 -23.51 9.00 2.04
CA MET A 1 -23.49 8.34 0.71
C MET A 1 -23.10 6.88 0.89
N SER A 2 -23.67 5.97 0.09
CA SER A 2 -23.21 4.57 0.00
C SER A 2 -22.24 4.44 -1.17
N ILE A 3 -21.17 3.69 -0.96
CA ILE A 3 -20.14 3.40 -1.95
C ILE A 3 -20.20 1.91 -2.26
N THR A 4 -20.28 1.57 -3.53
CA THR A 4 -20.08 0.22 -4.03
C THR A 4 -19.19 0.28 -5.27
N GLY A 5 -18.43 -0.79 -5.52
CA GLY A 5 -17.60 -0.82 -6.71
C GLY A 5 -16.84 -2.12 -6.87
N ALA A 6 -16.14 -2.22 -7.99
CA ALA A 6 -15.19 -3.28 -8.26
C ALA A 6 -13.96 -2.68 -8.94
N SER A 7 -12.79 -3.26 -8.68
CA SER A 7 -11.54 -2.86 -9.32
C SER A 7 -10.82 -4.08 -9.89
N ARG A 8 -10.05 -3.81 -10.94
CA ARG A 8 -9.08 -4.74 -11.51
C ARG A 8 -7.81 -3.97 -11.82
N ALA A 9 -6.73 -4.29 -11.14
CA ALA A 9 -5.41 -3.77 -11.42
C ALA A 9 -4.55 -4.91 -11.99
N VAL A 10 -3.82 -4.61 -13.05
CA VAL A 10 -2.97 -5.57 -13.74
C VAL A 10 -1.68 -4.88 -14.11
N ALA A 11 -0.57 -5.53 -13.79
CA ALA A 11 0.76 -5.17 -14.23
C ALA A 11 1.36 -6.39 -14.93
N HIS A 12 1.83 -6.16 -16.15
CA HIS A 12 2.52 -7.16 -16.94
C HIS A 12 3.92 -6.68 -17.24
N GLY A 13 4.87 -7.59 -17.27
CA GLY A 13 6.17 -7.35 -17.89
C GLY A 13 7.31 -7.00 -16.93
N GLU A 14 8.18 -6.12 -17.41
CA GLU A 14 9.55 -5.96 -16.93
C GLU A 14 9.63 -5.19 -15.61
N TRP A 15 10.66 -5.51 -14.83
CA TRP A 15 11.00 -4.79 -13.62
C TRP A 15 11.55 -3.39 -13.97
N LEU A 16 10.80 -2.35 -13.61
CA LEU A 16 11.08 -0.97 -14.03
C LEU A 16 12.09 -0.23 -13.12
N LEU A 17 12.56 -0.85 -12.03
CA LEU A 17 13.45 -0.20 -11.06
C LEU A 17 14.95 -0.47 -11.34
N GLY A 18 15.27 -0.99 -12.53
CA GLY A 18 16.64 -1.36 -12.90
C GLY A 18 17.17 -2.55 -12.10
N GLU A 19 18.42 -2.92 -12.35
CA GLU A 19 19.10 -4.02 -11.64
C GLU A 19 19.42 -3.62 -10.19
N ASN A 20 18.95 -4.43 -9.24
CA ASN A 20 19.09 -4.29 -7.79
C ASN A 20 18.80 -5.62 -7.08
N ASP A 21 18.99 -5.66 -5.76
CA ASP A 21 18.80 -6.87 -4.92
C ASP A 21 17.39 -7.49 -4.99
N TRP A 22 16.40 -6.74 -5.47
CA TRP A 22 15.00 -7.19 -5.62
C TRP A 22 14.61 -7.49 -7.07
N THR A 23 15.56 -7.40 -8.00
CA THR A 23 15.28 -7.64 -9.42
C THR A 23 14.90 -9.10 -9.63
N PRO A 24 13.67 -9.40 -10.11
CA PRO A 24 13.23 -10.76 -10.34
C PRO A 24 13.99 -11.36 -11.53
N ASN A 25 14.24 -12.67 -11.49
CA ASN A 25 14.76 -13.43 -12.63
C ASN A 25 13.65 -14.02 -13.52
N TYR A 26 12.43 -13.49 -13.42
CA TYR A 26 11.24 -13.88 -14.17
C TYR A 26 10.38 -12.64 -14.49
N PRO A 27 9.50 -12.69 -15.52
CA PRO A 27 8.54 -11.61 -15.79
C PRO A 27 7.62 -11.36 -14.60
N LEU A 28 7.48 -10.09 -14.18
CA LEU A 28 6.79 -9.73 -12.95
C LEU A 28 5.29 -9.50 -13.18
N ASP A 29 4.63 -10.49 -13.77
CA ASP A 29 3.19 -10.46 -14.00
C ASP A 29 2.44 -10.59 -12.68
N HIS A 30 1.65 -9.58 -12.35
CA HIS A 30 0.87 -9.57 -11.11
C HIS A 30 -0.38 -8.70 -11.26
N GLY A 31 -1.32 -8.89 -10.35
CA GLY A 31 -2.52 -8.08 -10.34
C GLY A 31 -3.42 -8.39 -9.16
N MET A 32 -4.53 -7.67 -9.12
CA MET A 32 -5.55 -7.85 -8.11
C MET A 32 -6.93 -7.51 -8.66
N THR A 33 -7.93 -8.22 -8.14
CA THR A 33 -9.32 -7.82 -8.24
C THR A 33 -9.85 -7.50 -6.86
N SER A 34 -10.81 -6.59 -6.76
CA SER A 34 -11.52 -6.36 -5.51
C SER A 34 -12.95 -5.94 -5.73
N LYS A 35 -13.79 -6.21 -4.74
CA LYS A 35 -15.12 -5.62 -4.57
C LYS A 35 -15.07 -4.69 -3.37
N MET A 36 -15.71 -3.54 -3.50
CA MET A 36 -15.71 -2.46 -2.53
C MET A 36 -17.12 -2.22 -2.01
N LEU A 37 -17.22 -2.03 -0.70
CA LEU A 37 -18.42 -1.58 0.00
C LEU A 37 -18.01 -0.53 1.02
N GLY A 38 -18.80 0.52 1.16
CA GLY A 38 -18.50 1.55 2.14
C GLY A 38 -19.54 2.64 2.25
N THR A 39 -19.22 3.60 3.09
CA THR A 39 -20.02 4.80 3.35
C THR A 39 -19.10 6.01 3.44
N ALA A 40 -19.66 7.18 3.10
CA ALA A 40 -18.96 8.44 3.24
C ALA A 40 -19.91 9.61 3.48
N THR A 41 -19.45 10.60 4.23
CA THR A 41 -20.10 11.89 4.46
C THR A 41 -19.12 12.97 4.04
N TYR A 42 -19.55 13.84 3.12
CA TYR A 42 -18.74 14.95 2.60
C TYR A 42 -19.35 16.27 3.03
N ASP A 43 -18.54 17.14 3.64
CA ASP A 43 -18.93 18.49 4.00
C ASP A 43 -18.45 19.47 2.92
N LEU A 44 -19.41 20.14 2.29
CA LEU A 44 -19.15 21.12 1.23
C LEU A 44 -18.49 22.40 1.78
N ALA A 45 -18.72 22.75 3.05
CA ALA A 45 -18.16 23.96 3.63
C ALA A 45 -16.66 23.83 3.88
N SER A 46 -16.23 22.69 4.43
CA SER A 46 -14.80 22.37 4.61
C SER A 46 -14.13 21.80 3.36
N GLY A 47 -14.90 21.34 2.37
CA GLY A 47 -14.35 20.70 1.18
C GLY A 47 -13.71 19.34 1.47
N SER A 48 -14.21 18.61 2.47
CA SER A 48 -13.57 17.39 2.95
C SER A 48 -14.56 16.30 3.35
N PHE A 49 -14.10 15.05 3.40
CA PHE A 49 -14.87 13.96 4.01
C PHE A 49 -14.77 14.05 5.53
N THR A 50 -15.91 14.13 6.21
CA THR A 50 -16.01 14.08 7.68
C THR A 50 -16.15 12.65 8.19
N GLU A 51 -16.67 11.76 7.35
CA GLU A 51 -16.73 10.32 7.57
C GLU A 51 -16.40 9.62 6.25
N PHE A 52 -15.61 8.57 6.30
CA PHE A 52 -15.26 7.74 5.15
C PHE A 52 -14.83 6.39 5.68
N GLU A 53 -15.50 5.32 5.26
CA GLU A 53 -15.11 3.95 5.53
C GLU A 53 -15.38 3.12 4.28
N VAL A 54 -14.34 2.49 3.74
CA VAL A 54 -14.45 1.57 2.60
C VAL A 54 -13.65 0.32 2.89
N VAL A 55 -14.29 -0.84 2.71
CA VAL A 55 -13.65 -2.14 2.72
C VAL A 55 -13.56 -2.65 1.29
N ALA A 56 -12.35 -3.01 0.85
CA ALA A 56 -12.09 -3.64 -0.44
C ALA A 56 -11.54 -5.06 -0.21
N ILE A 57 -12.24 -6.08 -0.68
CA ILE A 57 -11.81 -7.48 -0.57
C ILE A 57 -11.74 -8.10 -1.96
N GLY A 58 -10.69 -8.89 -2.20
CA GLY A 58 -10.65 -9.75 -3.37
C GLY A 58 -9.42 -10.63 -3.39
N GLU A 59 -8.89 -10.84 -4.59
CA GLU A 59 -7.83 -11.81 -4.86
C GLU A 59 -6.68 -11.11 -5.55
N ARG A 60 -5.46 -11.43 -5.12
CA ARG A 60 -4.22 -11.08 -5.84
C ARG A 60 -3.66 -12.31 -6.56
N PHE A 61 -2.93 -12.08 -7.63
CA PHE A 61 -2.07 -13.08 -8.27
C PHE A 61 -0.70 -12.49 -8.57
N GLY A 62 0.27 -13.36 -8.81
CA GLY A 62 1.66 -12.99 -9.05
C GLY A 62 2.45 -12.83 -7.76
N LYS A 63 3.77 -12.96 -7.90
CA LYS A 63 4.73 -12.78 -6.81
C LYS A 63 5.56 -11.53 -7.08
N THR A 64 5.83 -10.80 -6.01
CA THR A 64 6.87 -9.77 -5.98
C THR A 64 8.00 -10.28 -5.12
N GLU A 65 9.24 -9.88 -5.38
CA GLU A 65 10.36 -10.18 -4.47
C GLU A 65 10.27 -9.33 -3.18
N ASN A 66 9.57 -8.20 -3.22
CA ASN A 66 9.42 -7.30 -2.07
C ASN A 66 8.74 -7.97 -0.87
N ASN A 67 9.22 -7.64 0.33
CA ASN A 67 8.66 -8.06 1.63
C ASN A 67 8.53 -9.59 1.78
N SER A 68 9.51 -10.36 1.30
CA SER A 68 9.55 -11.82 1.39
C SER A 68 8.37 -12.53 0.70
N ARG A 69 7.65 -11.84 -0.20
CA ARG A 69 6.47 -12.39 -0.87
C ARG A 69 6.80 -13.52 -1.85
N ARG A 70 8.08 -13.75 -2.19
CA ARG A 70 8.55 -14.96 -2.88
C ARG A 70 8.11 -16.26 -2.19
N ASN A 71 8.02 -16.25 -0.85
CA ASN A 71 7.63 -17.39 -0.03
C ASN A 71 6.11 -17.54 0.13
N ALA A 72 5.32 -16.61 -0.39
CA ALA A 72 3.87 -16.68 -0.34
C ALA A 72 3.32 -17.48 -1.53
N PRO A 73 2.07 -17.98 -1.42
CA PRO A 73 1.34 -18.50 -2.57
C PRO A 73 1.24 -17.46 -3.68
N GLU A 74 1.29 -17.94 -4.93
CA GLU A 74 1.19 -17.11 -6.13
C GLU A 74 -0.12 -16.32 -6.17
N SER A 75 -1.22 -16.94 -5.73
CA SER A 75 -2.50 -16.28 -5.52
C SER A 75 -2.93 -16.33 -4.06
N SER A 76 -3.62 -15.28 -3.60
CA SER A 76 -4.16 -15.22 -2.23
C SER A 76 -5.28 -14.20 -2.14
N HIS A 77 -6.11 -14.34 -1.12
CA HIS A 77 -7.04 -13.27 -0.72
C HIS A 77 -6.27 -12.06 -0.21
N VAL A 78 -6.82 -10.87 -0.46
CA VAL A 78 -6.32 -9.58 0.01
C VAL A 78 -7.49 -8.70 0.44
N GLY A 79 -7.27 -7.90 1.49
CA GLY A 79 -8.24 -6.96 2.03
C GLY A 79 -7.60 -5.62 2.35
N PHE A 80 -8.34 -4.54 2.11
CA PHE A 80 -7.95 -3.17 2.46
C PHE A 80 -9.10 -2.50 3.19
N LEU A 81 -8.78 -1.77 4.25
CA LEU A 81 -9.68 -0.87 4.96
C LEU A 81 -9.17 0.54 4.77
N PHE A 82 -10.03 1.42 4.28
CA PHE A 82 -9.76 2.85 4.15
C PHE A 82 -10.66 3.60 5.10
N THR A 83 -10.07 4.43 5.95
CA THR A 83 -10.79 5.33 6.87
C THR A 83 -10.26 6.74 6.78
N VAL A 84 -11.04 7.73 7.21
CA VAL A 84 -10.50 9.08 7.45
C VAL A 84 -9.41 8.99 8.50
N SER A 85 -8.28 9.64 8.25
CA SER A 85 -7.23 9.76 9.26
C SER A 85 -7.58 10.87 10.26
N GLY A 86 -7.37 10.61 11.55
CA GLY A 86 -7.40 11.62 12.61
C GLY A 86 -6.21 12.59 12.57
N GLY A 87 -5.25 12.39 11.66
CA GLY A 87 -4.08 13.25 11.46
C GLY A 87 -2.96 13.05 12.49
N GLY A 88 -3.14 12.10 13.42
CA GLY A 88 -2.16 11.79 14.45
C GLY A 88 -0.87 11.18 13.88
N PRO A 89 0.29 11.36 14.54
CA PRO A 89 1.56 10.77 14.08
C PRO A 89 1.51 9.25 13.89
N SER A 90 0.73 8.53 14.72
CA SER A 90 0.56 7.08 14.65
C SER A 90 -0.17 6.58 13.41
N GLU A 91 -0.86 7.47 12.69
CA GLU A 91 -1.61 7.14 11.48
C GLU A 91 -0.80 7.42 10.20
N ARG A 92 0.41 7.96 10.34
CA ARG A 92 1.34 8.18 9.23
C ARG A 92 2.04 6.87 8.91
N ILE A 93 2.00 6.47 7.65
CA ILE A 93 2.75 5.31 7.17
C ILE A 93 4.22 5.70 7.14
N ALA A 94 5.07 4.98 7.88
CA ALA A 94 6.50 5.19 7.84
C ALA A 94 7.04 4.95 6.41
N PRO A 95 7.97 5.78 5.92
CA PRO A 95 8.53 5.58 4.60
C PRO A 95 9.25 4.23 4.52
N ALA A 96 8.96 3.46 3.47
CA ALA A 96 9.50 2.11 3.29
C ALA A 96 11.02 2.06 3.05
N PHE A 97 11.62 3.17 2.59
CA PHE A 97 13.04 3.29 2.25
C PHE A 97 13.66 4.51 2.92
N VAL A 98 13.48 4.56 4.23
CA VAL A 98 13.87 5.68 5.08
C VAL A 98 15.35 6.05 4.96
N ASP A 99 16.18 5.06 4.68
CA ASP A 99 17.61 5.08 4.41
C ASP A 99 17.96 5.63 3.02
N ILE A 100 17.05 5.51 2.05
CA ILE A 100 17.23 5.99 0.67
C ILE A 100 16.75 7.43 0.51
N TYR A 101 15.82 7.89 1.34
CA TYR A 101 15.18 9.21 1.18
C TYR A 101 15.95 10.38 1.80
N ASP A 102 17.18 10.19 2.29
CA ASP A 102 18.03 11.22 2.95
C ASP A 102 17.20 12.15 3.86
N ALA A 103 16.36 11.52 4.68
CA ALA A 103 15.34 12.20 5.46
C ALA A 103 15.99 12.95 6.62
N ASP A 104 16.19 14.25 6.44
CA ASP A 104 16.70 15.23 7.41
C ASP A 104 15.91 15.30 8.73
N TRP A 105 14.67 14.81 8.73
CA TRP A 105 13.81 14.71 9.92
C TRP A 105 14.04 13.45 10.77
N ILE A 106 15.02 12.60 10.42
CA ILE A 106 15.32 11.37 11.16
C ILE A 106 16.58 11.54 11.98
N ILE A 107 16.36 11.67 13.29
CA ILE A 107 17.44 11.76 14.26
C ILE A 107 17.92 10.33 14.53
N SER A 108 19.07 9.97 13.96
CA SER A 108 19.78 8.74 14.31
C SER A 108 19.98 8.68 15.84
N PRO A 109 19.77 7.52 16.50
CA PRO A 109 20.13 7.37 17.90
C PRO A 109 21.59 7.78 18.07
N ALA A 110 21.88 8.63 19.05
CA ALA A 110 23.26 9.00 19.34
C ALA A 110 24.05 7.71 19.59
N ASN A 111 25.17 7.55 18.88
CA ASN A 111 26.13 6.47 19.10
C ASN A 111 26.76 6.66 20.49
N ASN A 112 26.02 6.30 21.53
CA ASN A 112 26.57 6.10 22.86
C ASN A 112 27.16 4.69 22.85
N THR A 113 28.38 4.60 22.33
CA THR A 113 29.23 3.43 22.54
C THR A 113 29.42 3.26 24.06
N PRO A 114 29.21 2.04 24.62
CA PRO A 114 29.55 1.76 26.02
C PRO A 114 31.02 2.00 26.33
#